data_AF-A0A9P0NX71-F1
#
_entry.id   AF-A0A9P0NX71-F1
#
_cell.length_a   1.000
_cell.length_b   1.000
_cell.length_c   1.000
_cell.angle_alpha   90.00
_cell.angle_beta   90.00
_cell.angle_gamma   90.00
#
_symmetry.space_group_name_H-M   'P 1'
#
loop_
_entity.id
_entity.type
_entity.pdbx_description
1 polymer ?
#
loop_
_entity_poly.entity_id
_entity_poly.type
_entity_poly.pdbx_seq_one_letter_code
_entity_poly.pdbx_strand_id
1 'polypeptide(L)'
;MWVHAIYAAKYGIKIYALCDSRTYYTWNLEIYCGQQRDGPSQTSNKPFDIVRRLVDPLKNSKRNLTTDNYYTSYPLADYLLQNGLTLIGTIKKNKKEIPPEFLPNEARIVGSSLFGFQDEINLVSYVPKKNKAVIILSSVDDKGEVDEATNKPTIILDYNRTKSGVDTVDQKCASYTTQITTRRWPLAIFFRILDITGIDAEIGFTNTKPPEESPRRRKFLNELGVSLMEHHMAERAKIITLPKDIREFLSRYQTTVDEVPAIKQSGSGRCHVCSARKNNKTTVRCDSCDQFVCKSHCKKTVQCDTCLYTYTPIKIQCLSFMFAIE
;
A
#
# COMPACT_ATOMS: atom_id res chain seq x y z
N MET A 1 3.30 19.65 -1.33
CA MET A 1 2.58 18.83 -0.33
C MET A 1 1.11 19.19 -0.35
N TRP A 2 0.21 18.29 0.00
CA TRP A 2 -1.23 18.56 0.14
C TRP A 2 -1.76 18.04 1.47
N VAL A 3 -2.57 18.87 2.17
CA VAL A 3 -3.25 18.47 3.42
C VAL A 3 -4.74 18.27 3.17
N HIS A 4 -5.23 17.10 3.55
CA HIS A 4 -6.65 16.78 3.57
C HIS A 4 -6.99 15.72 4.61
N ALA A 5 -8.28 15.48 4.82
CA ALA A 5 -8.74 14.42 5.70
C ALA A 5 -9.13 13.18 4.88
N ILE A 6 -8.72 12.01 5.36
CA ILE A 6 -9.20 10.69 4.91
C ILE A 6 -9.97 10.01 6.02
N TYR A 7 -10.72 8.98 5.67
CA TYR A 7 -11.51 8.21 6.63
C TYR A 7 -11.08 6.75 6.59
N ALA A 8 -10.92 6.16 7.77
CA ALA A 8 -10.64 4.73 7.88
C ALA A 8 -11.82 3.87 7.39
N ALA A 9 -13.03 4.40 7.21
CA ALA A 9 -14.18 3.71 6.62
C ALA A 9 -15.26 4.72 6.22
N LYS A 10 -16.30 4.30 5.50
CA LYS A 10 -17.44 5.15 5.10
C LYS A 10 -18.11 5.88 6.28
N TYR A 11 -18.09 5.27 7.48
CA TYR A 11 -18.49 5.87 8.75
C TYR A 11 -17.35 5.77 9.78
N GLY A 12 -16.13 6.03 9.33
CA GLY A 12 -14.91 5.70 10.05
C GLY A 12 -14.26 6.85 10.80
N ILE A 13 -13.14 6.53 11.42
CA ILE A 13 -12.28 7.48 12.11
C ILE A 13 -11.62 8.39 11.08
N LYS A 14 -11.70 9.70 11.32
CA LYS A 14 -11.07 10.72 10.48
C LYS A 14 -9.58 10.81 10.80
N ILE A 15 -8.75 10.84 9.76
CA ILE A 15 -7.30 10.98 9.83
C ILE A 15 -6.91 12.14 8.92
N TYR A 16 -6.21 13.12 9.45
CA TYR A 16 -5.59 14.17 8.67
C TYR A 16 -4.29 13.64 8.07
N ALA A 17 -4.10 13.85 6.78
CA ALA A 17 -2.93 13.38 6.06
C ALA A 17 -2.24 14.54 5.34
N LEU A 18 -0.91 14.49 5.34
CA LEU A 18 -0.02 15.34 4.58
C LEU A 18 0.68 14.45 3.56
N CYS A 19 0.34 14.58 2.28
CA CYS A 19 0.93 13.78 1.22
C CYS A 19 1.72 14.63 0.24
N ASP A 20 2.74 14.05 -0.39
CA ASP A 20 3.38 14.64 -1.55
C ASP A 20 2.40 14.65 -2.74
N SER A 21 2.25 15.80 -3.38
CA SER A 21 1.24 16.01 -4.43
C SER A 21 1.61 15.35 -5.76
N ARG A 22 2.88 14.98 -5.96
CA ARG A 22 3.38 14.39 -7.22
C ARG A 22 3.48 12.87 -7.12
N THR A 23 4.07 12.38 -6.05
CA THR A 23 4.37 10.97 -5.83
C THR A 23 3.27 10.25 -5.04
N TYR A 24 2.42 11.00 -4.34
CA TYR A 24 1.40 10.48 -3.44
C TYR A 24 1.97 9.81 -2.18
N TYR A 25 3.24 10.06 -1.86
CA TYR A 25 3.87 9.57 -0.64
C TYR A 25 3.23 10.23 0.58
N THR A 26 2.81 9.43 1.57
CA THR A 26 2.22 9.95 2.80
C THR A 26 3.33 10.32 3.79
N TRP A 27 3.49 11.62 4.02
CA TRP A 27 4.57 12.14 4.86
C TRP A 27 4.20 12.15 6.34
N ASN A 28 2.96 12.54 6.66
CA ASN A 28 2.52 12.65 8.05
C ASN A 28 1.02 12.36 8.18
N LEU A 29 0.62 11.84 9.34
CA LEU A 29 -0.76 11.46 9.67
C LEU A 29 -1.09 11.91 11.09
N GLU A 30 -2.31 12.43 11.29
CA GLU A 30 -2.84 12.79 12.61
C GLU A 30 -4.29 12.32 12.76
N ILE A 31 -4.57 11.54 13.80
CA ILE A 31 -5.93 11.04 14.07
C ILE A 31 -6.78 12.14 14.71
N TYR A 32 -7.99 12.34 14.18
CA TYR A 32 -8.97 13.22 14.80
C TYR A 32 -9.64 12.53 16.00
N CYS A 33 -9.37 13.04 17.20
CA CYS A 33 -9.86 12.47 18.45
C CYS A 33 -11.19 13.08 18.96
N GLY A 34 -11.82 13.96 18.19
CA GLY A 34 -13.03 14.65 18.65
C GLY A 34 -12.78 15.56 19.85
N GLN A 35 -13.82 15.84 20.63
CA GLN A 35 -13.68 16.62 21.86
C GLN A 35 -12.98 15.77 22.94
N GLN A 36 -11.83 16.26 23.40
CA GLN A 36 -11.03 15.61 24.42
C GLN A 36 -11.29 16.26 25.78
N ARG A 37 -11.11 15.49 26.85
CA ARG A 37 -11.12 16.00 28.22
C ARG A 37 -9.90 16.90 28.43
N ASP A 38 -10.03 17.87 29.33
CA ASP A 38 -8.91 18.72 29.72
C ASP A 38 -7.80 17.87 30.34
N GLY A 39 -6.56 18.18 29.97
CA GLY A 39 -5.39 17.44 30.42
C GLY A 39 -4.22 17.50 29.43
N PRO A 40 -3.09 16.87 29.78
CA PRO A 40 -1.85 16.95 28.99
C PRO A 40 -1.96 16.29 27.60
N SER A 41 -2.94 15.43 27.38
CA SER A 41 -3.20 14.77 26.09
C SER A 41 -4.23 15.51 25.21
N GLN A 42 -4.71 16.68 25.66
CA GLN A 42 -5.63 17.50 24.89
C GLN A 42 -4.89 18.21 23.76
N THR A 43 -5.44 18.11 22.56
CA THR A 43 -4.89 18.65 21.32
C THR A 43 -5.97 19.49 20.63
N SER A 44 -5.59 20.68 20.17
CA SER A 44 -6.51 21.54 19.44
C SER A 44 -6.90 20.94 18.09
N ASN A 45 -8.21 20.84 17.85
CA ASN A 45 -8.79 20.44 16.56
C ASN A 45 -9.01 21.62 15.60
N LYS A 46 -8.53 22.82 15.94
CA LYS A 46 -8.64 23.97 15.03
C LYS A 46 -7.81 23.72 13.77
N PRO A 47 -8.30 24.10 12.56
CA PRO A 47 -7.61 23.82 11.31
C PRO A 47 -6.17 24.31 11.28
N PHE A 48 -5.91 25.52 11.80
CA PHE A 48 -4.58 26.10 11.92
C PHE A 48 -3.63 25.19 12.72
N ASP A 49 -4.07 24.74 13.90
CA ASP A 49 -3.24 23.93 14.80
C ASP A 49 -2.94 22.54 14.23
N ILE A 50 -3.89 21.96 13.48
CA ILE A 50 -3.72 20.69 12.77
C ILE A 50 -2.65 20.83 11.68
N VAL A 51 -2.78 21.83 10.80
CA VAL A 51 -1.79 22.04 9.73
C VAL A 51 -0.41 22.30 10.34
N ARG A 52 -0.34 23.14 11.37
CA ARG A 52 0.90 23.46 12.08
C ARG A 52 1.64 22.20 12.55
N ARG A 53 0.95 21.24 13.15
CA ARG A 53 1.55 19.98 13.61
C ARG A 53 1.96 19.07 12.45
N LEU A 54 1.11 18.96 11.43
CA LEU A 54 1.40 18.12 10.27
C LEU A 54 2.66 18.57 9.53
N VAL A 55 2.84 19.88 9.35
CA VAL A 55 3.95 20.47 8.58
C VAL A 55 5.18 20.80 9.41
N ASP A 56 5.15 20.61 10.73
CA ASP A 56 6.28 20.91 11.62
C ASP A 56 7.61 20.27 11.14
N PRO A 57 7.63 19.00 10.68
CA PRO A 57 8.85 18.39 10.15
C PRO A 57 9.34 18.98 8.82
N LEU A 58 8.55 19.84 8.16
CA LEU A 58 8.86 20.44 6.86
C LEU A 58 9.33 21.89 6.95
N LYS A 59 9.39 22.48 8.15
CA LYS A 59 9.83 23.87 8.33
C LYS A 59 11.18 24.12 7.65
N ASN A 60 11.33 25.29 7.04
CA ASN A 60 12.51 25.75 6.31
C ASN A 60 12.88 24.91 5.07
N SER A 61 12.04 23.95 4.65
CA SER A 61 12.29 23.16 3.45
C SER A 61 12.00 23.90 2.14
N LYS A 62 11.44 25.12 2.20
CA LYS A 62 11.02 25.92 1.04
C LYS A 62 9.99 25.21 0.15
N ARG A 63 9.23 24.28 0.74
CA ARG A 63 8.17 23.54 0.04
C ARG A 63 6.87 24.32 0.02
N ASN A 64 6.09 24.09 -1.02
CA ASN A 64 4.72 24.58 -1.12
C ASN A 64 3.72 23.61 -0.50
N LEU A 65 2.80 24.16 0.29
CA LEU A 65 1.67 23.49 0.89
C LEU A 65 0.40 23.87 0.13
N THR A 66 -0.29 22.86 -0.40
CA THR A 66 -1.62 23.03 -0.97
C THR A 66 -2.68 22.63 0.05
N THR A 67 -3.73 23.42 0.24
CA THR A 67 -4.82 23.10 1.19
C THR A 67 -6.20 23.36 0.61
N ASP A 68 -7.19 22.61 1.11
CA ASP A 68 -8.60 22.92 0.87
C ASP A 68 -9.10 24.05 1.80
N ASN A 69 -10.25 24.64 1.46
CA ASN A 69 -10.89 25.77 2.13
C ASN A 69 -11.14 25.59 3.62
N TYR A 70 -11.21 24.36 4.13
CA TYR A 70 -11.34 24.12 5.56
C TYR A 70 -10.11 24.61 6.35
N TYR A 71 -8.92 24.50 5.76
CA TYR A 71 -7.64 24.82 6.40
C TYR A 71 -7.12 26.21 6.03
N THR A 72 -7.38 26.66 4.79
CA THR A 72 -6.82 27.92 4.28
C THR A 72 -7.33 29.14 5.05
N SER A 73 -6.38 29.97 5.50
CA SER A 73 -6.66 31.27 6.13
C SER A 73 -5.44 32.17 6.02
N TYR A 74 -5.65 33.49 6.11
CA TYR A 74 -4.55 34.46 6.09
C TYR A 74 -3.52 34.22 7.23
N PRO A 75 -3.93 34.00 8.50
CA PRO A 75 -2.97 33.68 9.56
C PRO A 75 -2.15 32.42 9.29
N LEU A 76 -2.73 31.43 8.60
CA LEU A 76 -1.99 30.22 8.21
C LEU A 76 -0.93 30.54 7.15
N ALA A 77 -1.27 31.35 6.15
CA ALA A 77 -0.32 31.76 5.10
C ALA A 77 0.88 32.50 5.71
N ASP A 78 0.62 33.48 6.56
CA ASP A 78 1.65 34.26 7.27
C ASP A 78 2.54 33.36 8.16
N TYR A 79 1.93 32.47 8.95
CA TYR A 79 2.68 31.49 9.75
C TYR A 79 3.61 30.61 8.89
N LEU A 80 3.13 30.12 7.74
CA LEU A 80 3.93 29.25 6.87
C LEU A 80 5.11 29.99 6.26
N LEU A 81 4.91 31.24 5.81
CA LEU A 81 5.98 32.09 5.28
C LEU A 81 7.09 32.29 6.31
N GLN A 82 6.72 32.65 7.55
CA GLN A 82 7.67 32.83 8.66
C GLN A 82 8.44 31.54 9.01
N ASN A 83 7.94 30.38 8.59
CA ASN A 83 8.55 29.07 8.79
C ASN A 83 9.15 28.48 7.50
N GLY A 84 9.41 29.32 6.48
CA GLY A 84 10.07 28.92 5.24
C GLY A 84 9.26 27.93 4.39
N LEU A 85 7.94 28.07 4.42
CA LEU A 85 6.97 27.31 3.61
C LEU A 85 6.04 28.29 2.88
N THR A 86 5.49 27.87 1.75
CA THR A 86 4.46 28.66 1.05
C THR A 86 3.11 27.95 1.08
N LEU A 87 2.03 28.70 0.86
CA LEU A 87 0.66 28.20 0.83
C LEU A 87 0.04 28.45 -0.55
N ILE A 88 -0.74 27.50 -1.05
CA ILE A 88 -1.78 27.71 -2.07
C ILE A 88 -3.05 27.02 -1.61
N GLY A 89 -4.16 27.73 -1.49
CA GLY A 89 -5.40 27.09 -1.11
C GLY A 89 -6.64 27.88 -1.47
N THR A 90 -7.73 27.19 -1.73
CA THR A 90 -9.03 27.86 -1.81
C THR A 90 -9.39 28.42 -0.44
N ILE A 91 -10.01 29.60 -0.36
CA ILE A 91 -10.43 30.21 0.91
C ILE A 91 -11.96 30.28 0.98
N LYS A 92 -12.53 30.07 2.17
CA LYS A 92 -13.98 30.18 2.36
C LYS A 92 -14.43 31.64 2.19
N LYS A 93 -15.52 31.85 1.46
CA LYS A 93 -16.08 33.17 1.12
C LYS A 93 -16.60 33.97 2.30
N ASN A 94 -16.84 33.32 3.45
CA ASN A 94 -17.31 33.98 4.67
C ASN A 94 -16.18 34.56 5.53
N LYS A 95 -14.95 34.54 5.04
CA LYS A 95 -13.78 35.14 5.68
C LYS A 95 -13.85 36.66 5.54
N LYS A 96 -13.72 37.36 6.67
CA LYS A 96 -13.83 38.83 6.76
C LYS A 96 -12.65 39.53 6.09
N GLU A 97 -11.57 38.79 5.90
CA GLU A 97 -10.32 39.21 5.28
C GLU A 97 -10.46 39.34 3.75
N ILE A 98 -11.57 38.85 3.16
CA ILE A 98 -11.81 38.91 1.71
C ILE A 98 -12.55 40.22 1.38
N PRO A 99 -11.99 41.08 0.52
CA PRO A 99 -12.70 42.29 0.07
C PRO A 99 -13.98 41.92 -0.71
N PRO A 100 -15.09 42.66 -0.55
CA PRO A 100 -16.37 42.35 -1.20
C PRO A 100 -16.28 42.19 -2.73
N GLU A 101 -15.36 42.86 -3.39
CA GLU A 101 -15.11 42.81 -4.84
C GLU A 101 -14.65 41.42 -5.30
N PHE A 102 -14.00 40.65 -4.42
CA PHE A 102 -13.53 39.30 -4.70
C PHE A 102 -14.64 38.26 -4.55
N LEU A 103 -15.78 38.61 -3.94
CA LEU A 103 -16.91 37.72 -3.78
C LEU A 103 -17.67 37.51 -5.11
N PRO A 104 -18.49 36.44 -5.21
CA PRO A 104 -19.36 36.28 -6.38
C PRO A 104 -20.32 37.46 -6.51
N ASN A 105 -20.35 38.07 -7.69
CA ASN A 105 -21.23 39.20 -8.03
C ASN A 105 -21.75 38.99 -9.46
N GLU A 106 -23.01 39.32 -9.70
CA GLU A 106 -23.66 39.19 -11.02
C GLU A 106 -23.03 40.08 -12.09
N ALA A 107 -22.45 41.22 -11.68
CA ALA A 107 -21.75 42.14 -12.58
C ALA A 107 -20.42 41.57 -13.11
N ARG A 108 -19.89 40.50 -12.52
CA ARG A 108 -18.60 39.93 -12.95
C ARG A 108 -18.75 39.02 -14.17
N ILE A 109 -17.90 39.26 -15.15
CA ILE A 109 -17.86 38.52 -16.42
C ILE A 109 -17.27 37.12 -16.20
N VAL A 110 -17.85 36.11 -16.83
CA VAL A 110 -17.32 34.74 -16.82
C VAL A 110 -15.95 34.70 -17.50
N GLY A 111 -14.98 34.05 -16.87
CA GLY A 111 -13.58 34.04 -17.30
C GLY A 111 -12.75 35.20 -16.75
N SER A 112 -13.35 36.21 -16.12
CA SER A 112 -12.60 37.29 -15.48
C SER A 112 -11.89 36.84 -14.20
N SER A 113 -10.74 37.44 -13.94
CA SER A 113 -9.97 37.33 -12.70
C SER A 113 -9.78 38.69 -12.03
N LEU A 114 -9.68 38.68 -10.71
CA LEU A 114 -9.25 39.82 -9.89
C LEU A 114 -8.07 39.37 -9.03
N PHE A 115 -7.08 40.25 -8.91
CA PHE A 115 -5.86 40.01 -8.15
C PHE A 115 -5.75 41.06 -7.06
N GLY A 116 -5.45 40.61 -5.85
CA GLY A 116 -5.19 41.45 -4.68
C GLY A 116 -3.86 41.02 -4.09
N PHE A 117 -3.05 42.00 -3.67
CA PHE A 117 -1.71 41.78 -3.15
C PHE A 117 -1.58 42.50 -1.82
N GLN A 118 -1.06 41.80 -0.82
CA GLN A 118 -0.71 42.37 0.47
C GLN A 118 0.55 41.67 0.97
N ASP A 119 1.63 42.43 1.12
CA ASP A 119 2.95 41.90 1.48
C ASP A 119 3.37 40.76 0.51
N GLU A 120 3.74 39.60 1.05
CA GLU A 120 4.11 38.40 0.28
C GLU A 120 2.91 37.46 -0.01
N ILE A 121 1.69 37.91 0.29
CA ILE A 121 0.46 37.12 0.14
C ILE A 121 -0.42 37.73 -0.94
N ASN A 122 -0.90 36.88 -1.84
CA ASN A 122 -1.79 37.23 -2.93
C ASN A 122 -3.14 36.51 -2.82
N LEU A 123 -4.16 37.19 -3.32
CA LEU A 123 -5.55 36.74 -3.37
C LEU A 123 -6.01 36.80 -4.82
N VAL A 124 -6.53 35.68 -5.33
CA VAL A 124 -7.04 35.59 -6.70
C VAL A 124 -8.50 35.19 -6.66
N SER A 125 -9.36 35.96 -7.32
CA SER A 125 -10.77 35.60 -7.52
C SER A 125 -11.11 35.43 -8.98
N TYR A 126 -11.41 34.21 -9.39
CA TYR A 126 -11.75 33.83 -10.77
C TYR A 126 -13.21 33.40 -10.89
N VAL A 127 -13.87 33.78 -11.98
CA VAL A 127 -15.29 33.50 -12.23
C VAL A 127 -15.43 32.39 -13.28
N PRO A 128 -15.50 31.11 -12.89
CA PRO A 128 -15.65 30.02 -13.85
C PRO A 128 -17.06 29.95 -14.46
N LYS A 129 -18.08 30.46 -13.76
CA LYS A 129 -19.50 30.42 -14.15
C LYS A 129 -20.22 31.64 -13.61
N LYS A 130 -21.33 32.02 -14.24
CA LYS A 130 -22.18 33.15 -13.78
C LYS A 130 -22.53 32.98 -12.30
N ASN A 131 -22.43 34.07 -11.53
CA ASN A 131 -22.69 34.12 -10.08
C ASN A 131 -21.85 33.14 -9.24
N LYS A 132 -20.71 32.67 -9.74
CA LYS A 132 -19.76 31.81 -9.00
C LYS A 132 -18.36 32.38 -9.11
N ALA A 133 -17.70 32.53 -7.97
CA ALA A 133 -16.27 32.81 -7.90
C ALA A 133 -15.53 31.70 -7.14
N VAL A 134 -14.32 31.38 -7.58
CA VAL A 134 -13.32 30.60 -6.85
C VAL A 134 -12.28 31.57 -6.35
N ILE A 135 -12.02 31.57 -5.04
CA ILE A 135 -11.08 32.47 -4.40
C ILE A 135 -9.93 31.63 -3.88
N ILE A 136 -8.71 31.94 -4.32
CA ILE A 136 -7.48 31.30 -3.89
C ILE A 136 -6.64 32.31 -3.12
N LEU A 137 -6.18 31.90 -1.94
CA LEU A 137 -5.14 32.57 -1.18
C LEU A 137 -3.83 31.86 -1.46
N SER A 138 -2.79 32.61 -1.82
CA SER A 138 -1.48 32.06 -2.10
C SER A 138 -0.39 32.96 -1.51
N SER A 139 0.71 32.34 -1.08
CA SER A 139 1.92 33.03 -0.66
C SER A 139 3.12 32.65 -1.54
N VAL A 140 2.84 32.08 -2.71
CA VAL A 140 3.82 31.86 -3.76
C VAL A 140 3.95 33.15 -4.55
N ASP A 141 5.17 33.52 -4.90
CA ASP A 141 5.45 34.69 -5.75
C ASP A 141 4.81 34.46 -7.14
N ASP A 142 3.67 35.10 -7.35
CA ASP A 142 2.96 35.18 -8.62
C ASP A 142 2.54 36.64 -8.82
N LYS A 143 2.93 37.21 -9.96
CA LYS A 143 2.67 38.61 -10.32
C LYS A 143 1.28 38.80 -10.95
N GLY A 144 0.38 37.84 -10.75
CA GLY A 144 -0.97 37.86 -11.31
C GLY A 144 -0.98 37.38 -12.76
N GLU A 145 -0.18 36.37 -13.08
CA GLU A 145 -0.07 35.84 -14.43
C GLU A 145 -1.34 35.07 -14.83
N VAL A 146 -1.72 35.20 -16.10
CA VAL A 146 -2.85 34.50 -16.70
C VAL A 146 -2.33 33.70 -17.89
N ASP A 147 -2.65 32.41 -17.90
CA ASP A 147 -2.30 31.52 -19.00
C ASP A 147 -3.09 31.86 -20.26
N GLU A 148 -2.40 32.18 -21.35
CA GLU A 148 -3.01 32.62 -22.62
C GLU A 148 -3.89 31.54 -23.26
N ALA A 149 -3.52 30.26 -23.10
CA ALA A 149 -4.23 29.15 -23.73
C ALA A 149 -5.59 28.86 -23.07
N THR A 150 -5.66 28.97 -21.74
CA THR A 150 -6.87 28.64 -20.97
C THR A 150 -7.61 29.85 -20.43
N ASN A 151 -7.01 31.04 -20.51
CA ASN A 151 -7.47 32.29 -19.91
C ASN A 151 -7.77 32.13 -18.40
N LYS A 152 -6.91 31.38 -17.70
CA LYS A 152 -7.02 31.13 -16.26
C LYS A 152 -5.77 31.65 -15.55
N PRO A 153 -5.91 32.24 -14.35
CA PRO A 153 -4.78 32.57 -13.50
C PRO A 153 -3.86 31.37 -13.27
N THR A 154 -2.53 31.58 -13.35
CA THR A 154 -1.51 30.54 -13.18
C THR A 154 -1.63 29.85 -11.82
N ILE A 155 -1.84 30.61 -10.73
CA ILE A 155 -2.17 30.07 -9.40
C ILE A 155 -3.31 29.04 -9.40
N ILE A 156 -4.35 29.24 -10.21
CA ILE A 156 -5.47 28.28 -10.29
C ILE A 156 -5.02 26.99 -10.97
N LEU A 157 -4.17 27.07 -11.98
CA LEU A 157 -3.58 25.91 -12.63
C LEU A 157 -2.70 25.13 -11.65
N ASP A 158 -1.86 25.82 -10.88
CA ASP A 158 -0.97 25.18 -9.90
C ASP A 158 -1.73 24.58 -8.71
N TYR A 159 -2.79 25.24 -8.25
CA TYR A 159 -3.72 24.64 -7.31
C TYR A 159 -4.32 23.35 -7.89
N ASN A 160 -4.82 23.39 -9.14
CA ASN A 160 -5.42 22.23 -9.77
C ASN A 160 -4.45 21.05 -9.97
N ARG A 161 -3.17 21.33 -10.22
CA ARG A 161 -2.11 20.31 -10.32
C ARG A 161 -1.79 19.63 -9.00
N THR A 162 -2.03 20.30 -7.87
CA THR A 162 -1.57 19.82 -6.55
C THR A 162 -2.69 19.38 -5.62
N LYS A 163 -3.95 19.75 -5.90
CA LYS A 163 -5.14 19.54 -5.04
C LYS A 163 -5.71 18.11 -4.98
N SER A 164 -4.94 17.07 -5.29
CA SER A 164 -5.45 15.69 -5.39
C SER A 164 -4.58 14.65 -4.69
N GLY A 165 -3.53 15.07 -3.98
CA GLY A 165 -2.53 14.15 -3.44
C GLY A 165 -3.13 13.07 -2.53
N VAL A 166 -3.87 13.49 -1.50
CA VAL A 166 -4.48 12.62 -0.48
C VAL A 166 -5.73 11.92 -1.05
N ASP A 167 -6.47 12.53 -1.97
CA ASP A 167 -7.62 11.88 -2.64
C ASP A 167 -7.16 10.69 -3.47
N THR A 168 -6.00 10.84 -4.13
CA THR A 168 -5.36 9.75 -4.89
C THR A 168 -4.87 8.64 -3.97
N VAL A 169 -4.34 8.99 -2.79
CA VAL A 169 -3.98 8.00 -1.76
C VAL A 169 -5.22 7.24 -1.28
N ASP A 170 -6.31 7.94 -0.97
CA ASP A 170 -7.56 7.30 -0.53
C ASP A 170 -8.13 6.36 -1.60
N GLN A 171 -8.13 6.79 -2.87
CA GLN A 171 -8.52 5.96 -4.00
C GLN A 171 -7.63 4.71 -4.16
N LYS A 172 -6.31 4.86 -3.99
CA LYS A 172 -5.35 3.74 -4.03
C LYS A 172 -5.57 2.76 -2.87
N CYS A 173 -5.85 3.25 -1.66
CA CYS A 173 -6.24 2.41 -0.53
C CYS A 173 -7.52 1.64 -0.83
N ALA A 174 -8.56 2.31 -1.34
CA ALA A 174 -9.83 1.67 -1.66
C ALA A 174 -9.71 0.58 -2.74
N SER A 175 -8.79 0.76 -3.69
CA SER A 175 -8.56 -0.21 -4.78
C SER A 175 -7.89 -1.50 -4.31
N TYR A 176 -7.02 -1.42 -3.31
CA TYR A 176 -6.29 -2.55 -2.74
C TYR A 176 -6.27 -2.42 -1.22
N THR A 177 -7.39 -2.75 -0.58
CA THR A 177 -7.55 -2.63 0.87
C THR A 177 -7.30 -3.95 1.58
N THR A 178 -6.66 -3.86 2.74
CA THR A 178 -6.48 -4.93 3.72
C THR A 178 -7.57 -4.93 4.80
N GLN A 179 -8.55 -4.02 4.69
CA GLN A 179 -9.62 -3.90 5.67
C GLN A 179 -10.49 -5.15 5.72
N ILE A 180 -10.62 -5.68 6.93
CA ILE A 180 -11.58 -6.74 7.26
C ILE A 180 -12.66 -6.19 8.19
N THR A 181 -13.81 -6.84 8.20
CA THR A 181 -14.89 -6.48 9.13
C THR A 181 -14.41 -6.71 10.57
N THR A 182 -14.46 -5.66 11.38
CA THR A 182 -14.02 -5.67 12.78
C THR A 182 -14.95 -4.83 13.65
N ARG A 183 -15.13 -5.25 14.91
CA ARG A 183 -15.81 -4.46 15.94
C ARG A 183 -14.82 -3.68 16.83
N ARG A 184 -13.52 -3.76 16.54
CA ARG A 184 -12.45 -3.11 17.31
C ARG A 184 -11.86 -1.98 16.47
N TRP A 185 -12.14 -0.74 16.86
CA TRP A 185 -11.70 0.46 16.15
C TRP A 185 -10.17 0.57 15.95
N PRO A 186 -9.29 0.09 16.86
CA PRO A 186 -7.84 0.19 16.62
C PRO A 186 -7.41 -0.62 15.40
N LEU A 187 -8.09 -1.73 15.12
CA LEU A 187 -7.82 -2.53 13.92
C LEU A 187 -8.21 -1.79 12.64
N ALA A 188 -9.28 -0.98 12.67
CA ALA A 188 -9.65 -0.17 11.50
C ALA A 188 -8.55 0.84 11.14
N ILE A 189 -7.90 1.43 12.15
CA ILE A 189 -6.73 2.30 11.97
C ILE A 189 -5.53 1.49 11.46
N PHE A 190 -5.23 0.35 12.09
CA PHE A 190 -4.12 -0.51 11.70
C PHE A 190 -4.18 -0.91 10.22
N PHE A 191 -5.33 -1.40 9.74
CA PHE A 191 -5.49 -1.76 8.32
C PHE A 191 -5.37 -0.55 7.40
N ARG A 192 -5.88 0.62 7.82
CA ARG A 192 -5.69 1.84 7.02
C ARG A 192 -4.22 2.25 6.93
N ILE A 193 -3.47 2.15 8.02
CA ILE A 193 -2.02 2.39 8.01
C ILE A 193 -1.34 1.37 7.10
N LEU A 194 -1.70 0.09 7.18
CA LEU A 194 -1.13 -0.95 6.32
C LEU A 194 -1.36 -0.69 4.83
N ASP A 195 -2.57 -0.23 4.46
CA ASP A 195 -2.89 0.16 3.08
C ASP A 195 -2.03 1.34 2.60
N ILE A 196 -1.82 2.34 3.46
CA ILE A 196 -0.97 3.51 3.19
C ILE A 196 0.50 3.08 3.06
N THR A 197 1.01 2.28 4.00
CA THR A 197 2.38 1.75 3.96
C THR A 197 2.64 0.95 2.69
N GLY A 198 1.66 0.19 2.20
CA GLY A 198 1.77 -0.49 0.91
C GLY A 198 1.93 0.46 -0.28
N ILE A 199 1.33 1.66 -0.24
CA ILE A 199 1.55 2.73 -1.23
C ILE A 199 2.96 3.30 -1.08
N ASP A 200 3.35 3.67 0.13
CA ASP A 200 4.63 4.31 0.39
C ASP A 200 5.82 3.38 0.08
N ALA A 201 5.68 2.08 0.35
CA ALA A 201 6.66 1.05 -0.02
C ALA A 201 6.79 0.89 -1.54
N GLU A 202 5.67 0.93 -2.29
CA GLU A 202 5.67 0.90 -3.76
C GLU A 202 6.40 2.13 -4.32
N ILE A 203 6.12 3.31 -3.78
CA ILE A 203 6.80 4.56 -4.16
C ILE A 203 8.31 4.46 -3.86
N GLY A 204 8.68 3.99 -2.67
CA GLY A 204 10.06 3.78 -2.29
C GLY A 204 10.78 2.82 -3.24
N PHE A 205 10.16 1.69 -3.57
CA PHE A 205 10.71 0.70 -4.50
C PHE A 205 10.87 1.24 -5.91
N THR A 206 9.82 1.86 -6.46
CA THR A 206 9.83 2.41 -7.83
C THR A 206 10.86 3.54 -8.00
N ASN A 207 11.11 4.33 -6.96
CA ASN A 207 12.16 5.36 -6.99
C ASN A 207 13.59 4.79 -7.06
N THR A 208 13.79 3.51 -6.76
CA THR A 208 15.11 2.83 -6.91
C THR A 208 15.30 2.16 -8.26
N LYS A 209 14.27 2.16 -9.11
CA LYS A 209 14.25 1.45 -10.39
C LYS A 209 14.02 2.41 -11.55
N PRO A 210 14.47 2.07 -12.77
CA PRO A 210 14.03 2.77 -13.97
C PRO A 210 12.50 2.73 -14.09
N PRO A 211 11.85 3.79 -14.61
CA PRO A 211 10.39 3.82 -14.76
C PRO A 211 9.81 2.64 -15.55
N GLU A 212 10.57 2.13 -16.53
CA GLU A 212 10.20 1.00 -17.40
C GLU A 212 10.12 -0.33 -16.64
N GLU A 213 10.84 -0.45 -15.52
CA GLU A 213 10.85 -1.64 -14.67
C GLU A 213 9.85 -1.57 -13.52
N SER A 214 9.07 -0.48 -13.42
CA SER A 214 8.14 -0.29 -12.31
C SER A 214 7.03 -1.36 -12.38
N PRO A 215 6.91 -2.23 -11.36
CA PRO A 215 5.90 -3.28 -11.36
C PRO A 215 4.52 -2.65 -11.28
N ARG A 216 3.53 -3.32 -11.89
CA ARG A 216 2.13 -3.00 -11.60
C ARG A 216 1.87 -3.21 -10.11
N ARG A 217 1.16 -2.30 -9.46
CA ARG A 217 0.79 -2.36 -8.03
C ARG A 217 0.38 -3.74 -7.53
N ARG A 218 -0.49 -4.45 -8.27
CA ARG A 218 -0.93 -5.81 -7.90
C ARG A 218 0.23 -6.80 -7.79
N LYS A 219 1.18 -6.74 -8.72
CA LYS A 219 2.37 -7.60 -8.73
C LYS A 219 3.27 -7.25 -7.55
N PHE A 220 3.53 -5.96 -7.34
CA PHE A 220 4.29 -5.47 -6.19
C PHE A 220 3.71 -5.95 -4.85
N LEU A 221 2.40 -5.78 -4.63
CA LEU A 221 1.76 -6.20 -3.39
C LEU A 221 1.78 -7.72 -3.18
N ASN A 222 1.68 -8.50 -4.27
CA ASN A 222 1.79 -9.96 -4.19
C ASN A 222 3.20 -10.37 -3.76
N GLU A 223 4.22 -9.84 -4.44
CA GLU A 223 5.64 -10.11 -4.12
C GLU A 223 5.97 -9.66 -2.70
N LEU A 224 5.55 -8.45 -2.29
CA LEU A 224 5.71 -7.95 -0.93
C LEU A 224 5.08 -8.91 0.09
N GLY A 225 3.85 -9.36 -0.15
CA GLY A 225 3.16 -10.30 0.74
C GLY A 225 3.89 -11.63 0.87
N VAL A 226 4.37 -12.20 -0.24
CA VAL A 226 5.14 -13.44 -0.25
C VAL A 226 6.46 -13.28 0.51
N SER A 227 7.22 -12.20 0.23
CA SER A 227 8.50 -11.94 0.89
C SER A 227 8.36 -11.75 2.41
N LEU A 228 7.30 -11.08 2.87
CA LEU A 228 7.03 -10.92 4.30
C LEU A 228 6.70 -12.25 5.00
N MET A 229 6.15 -13.21 4.27
CA MET A 229 5.80 -14.53 4.80
C MET A 229 6.92 -15.57 4.66
N GLU A 230 7.96 -15.29 3.88
CA GLU A 230 8.96 -16.28 3.45
C GLU A 230 9.63 -16.99 4.63
N HIS A 231 10.11 -16.25 5.61
CA HIS A 231 10.71 -16.83 6.81
C HIS A 231 9.71 -17.71 7.60
N HIS A 232 8.47 -17.25 7.76
CA HIS A 232 7.42 -18.03 8.44
C HIS A 232 7.04 -19.30 7.66
N MET A 233 7.05 -19.25 6.33
CA MET A 233 6.81 -20.40 5.47
C MET A 233 7.96 -21.41 5.60
N ALA A 234 9.21 -20.95 5.60
CA ALA A 234 10.38 -21.79 5.83
C ALA A 234 10.34 -22.50 7.19
N GLU A 235 9.97 -21.80 8.27
CA GLU A 235 9.81 -22.42 9.59
C GLU A 235 8.67 -23.45 9.62
N ARG A 236 7.51 -23.14 9.02
CA ARG A 236 6.40 -24.10 8.92
C ARG A 236 6.78 -25.33 8.09
N ALA A 237 7.65 -25.18 7.09
CA ALA A 237 8.09 -26.28 6.23
C ALA A 237 8.85 -27.37 7.01
N LYS A 238 9.38 -27.06 8.20
CA LYS A 238 10.05 -28.02 9.11
C LYS A 238 9.05 -28.92 9.86
N ILE A 239 7.76 -28.58 9.89
CA ILE A 239 6.74 -29.31 10.64
C ILE A 239 6.28 -30.54 9.85
N ILE A 240 6.77 -31.71 10.25
CA ILE A 240 6.47 -33.00 9.59
C ILE A 240 5.03 -33.49 9.77
N THR A 241 4.26 -32.92 10.69
CA THR A 241 2.87 -33.32 10.98
C THR A 241 1.85 -32.59 10.12
N LEU A 242 2.27 -31.67 9.25
CA LEU A 242 1.37 -30.92 8.38
C LEU A 242 0.68 -31.82 7.33
N PRO A 243 -0.54 -31.47 6.89
CA PRO A 243 -1.19 -32.07 5.73
C PRO A 243 -0.28 -32.15 4.49
N LYS A 244 -0.46 -33.17 3.65
CA LYS A 244 0.44 -33.48 2.53
C LYS A 244 0.50 -32.35 1.50
N ASP A 245 -0.64 -31.78 1.17
CA ASP A 245 -0.83 -30.64 0.28
C ASP A 245 -0.09 -29.38 0.77
N ILE A 246 -0.21 -29.06 2.06
CA ILE A 246 0.51 -27.93 2.67
C ILE A 246 2.03 -28.17 2.63
N ARG A 247 2.46 -29.40 2.91
CA ARG A 247 3.87 -29.77 2.90
C ARG A 247 4.48 -29.69 1.50
N GLU A 248 3.73 -30.13 0.49
CA GLU A 248 4.11 -30.01 -0.92
C GLU A 248 4.21 -28.54 -1.33
N PHE A 249 3.24 -27.70 -0.96
CA PHE A 249 3.30 -26.26 -1.17
C PHE A 249 4.53 -25.62 -0.49
N LEU A 250 4.85 -26.02 0.74
CA LEU A 250 5.94 -25.45 1.54
C LEU A 250 7.33 -25.98 1.18
N SER A 251 7.43 -27.09 0.44
CA SER A 251 8.70 -27.72 0.05
C SER A 251 9.65 -26.74 -0.67
N ARG A 252 9.10 -25.88 -1.52
CA ARG A 252 9.83 -24.81 -2.24
C ARG A 252 10.43 -23.71 -1.36
N TYR A 253 10.06 -23.67 -0.08
CA TYR A 253 10.60 -22.74 0.91
C TYR A 253 11.50 -23.44 1.94
N GLN A 254 11.76 -24.74 1.79
CA GLN A 254 12.75 -25.42 2.62
C GLN A 254 14.13 -24.91 2.21
N THR A 255 14.83 -24.32 3.17
CA THR A 255 16.26 -24.04 3.01
C THR A 255 16.94 -25.39 2.81
N THR A 256 17.69 -25.55 1.72
CA THR A 256 18.53 -26.73 1.48
C THR A 256 19.59 -26.76 2.57
N VAL A 257 19.29 -27.41 3.69
CA VAL A 257 20.32 -27.94 4.55
C VAL A 257 20.93 -29.07 3.73
N ASP A 258 22.23 -28.99 3.46
CA ASP A 258 22.99 -29.97 2.68
C ASP A 258 22.44 -31.37 2.89
N GLU A 259 22.10 -32.06 1.79
CA GLU A 259 21.57 -33.41 1.80
C GLU A 259 22.55 -34.33 2.55
N VAL A 260 22.33 -34.53 3.85
CA VAL A 260 22.85 -35.72 4.51
C VAL A 260 22.10 -36.87 3.85
N PRO A 261 22.80 -37.82 3.19
CA PRO A 261 22.15 -38.89 2.46
C PRO A 261 21.18 -39.58 3.41
N ALA A 262 19.91 -39.60 3.00
CA ALA A 262 18.83 -40.16 3.79
C ALA A 262 19.22 -41.59 4.21
N ILE A 263 19.57 -41.75 5.49
CA ILE A 263 19.60 -43.06 6.11
C ILE A 263 18.19 -43.61 5.87
N LYS A 264 18.08 -44.72 5.13
CA LYS A 264 16.81 -45.42 4.90
C LYS A 264 16.20 -45.73 6.26
N GLN A 265 15.31 -44.85 6.73
CA GLN A 265 14.70 -45.03 8.03
C GLN A 265 13.81 -46.27 7.95
N SER A 266 14.04 -47.19 8.89
CA SER A 266 13.22 -48.36 9.17
C SER A 266 11.85 -47.93 9.71
N GLY A 267 11.03 -47.31 8.84
CA GLY A 267 9.70 -46.83 9.17
C GLY A 267 8.61 -47.86 8.89
N SER A 268 7.65 -48.02 9.80
CA SER A 268 6.39 -48.72 9.51
C SER A 268 5.36 -47.75 8.94
N GLY A 269 4.63 -48.14 7.91
CA GLY A 269 3.53 -47.37 7.34
C GLY A 269 2.23 -48.17 7.26
N ARG A 270 1.16 -47.51 6.82
CA ARG A 270 -0.14 -48.16 6.64
C ARG A 270 -0.18 -48.87 5.29
N CYS A 271 -0.76 -50.06 5.25
CA CYS A 271 -1.01 -50.75 3.98
C CYS A 271 -1.90 -49.91 3.05
N HIS A 272 -1.41 -49.61 1.84
CA HIS A 272 -2.13 -48.81 0.84
C HIS A 272 -3.38 -49.50 0.29
N VAL A 273 -3.41 -50.84 0.29
CA VAL A 273 -4.54 -51.65 -0.19
C VAL A 273 -5.64 -51.81 0.87
N CYS A 274 -5.30 -51.68 2.17
CA CYS A 274 -6.29 -51.77 3.23
C CYS A 274 -7.20 -50.53 3.28
N SER A 275 -8.49 -50.73 3.52
CA SER A 275 -9.43 -49.63 3.77
C SER A 275 -8.98 -48.74 4.94
N ALA A 276 -9.31 -47.45 4.87
CA ALA A 276 -8.96 -46.42 5.86
C ALA A 276 -9.44 -46.70 7.31
N ARG A 277 -10.34 -47.66 7.51
CA ARG A 277 -10.79 -48.11 8.84
C ARG A 277 -9.94 -49.22 9.48
N LYS A 278 -9.27 -50.09 8.71
CA LYS A 278 -8.53 -51.25 9.26
C LYS A 278 -7.19 -50.90 9.93
N ASN A 279 -6.57 -49.78 9.54
CA ASN A 279 -5.31 -49.23 10.05
C ASN A 279 -4.14 -50.23 10.19
N ASN A 280 -4.06 -51.20 9.29
CA ASN A 280 -3.01 -52.22 9.31
C ASN A 280 -1.63 -51.58 9.04
N LYS A 281 -0.77 -51.56 10.07
CA LYS A 281 0.62 -51.14 9.97
C LYS A 281 1.50 -52.28 9.45
N THR A 282 2.49 -51.95 8.63
CA THR A 282 3.43 -52.88 8.02
C THR A 282 4.78 -52.20 7.81
N THR A 283 5.85 -52.99 7.87
CA THR A 283 7.21 -52.56 7.51
C THR A 283 7.60 -53.02 6.09
N VAL A 284 6.75 -53.83 5.45
CA VAL A 284 6.99 -54.39 4.12
C VAL A 284 6.57 -53.38 3.06
N ARG A 285 7.44 -53.18 2.06
CA ARG A 285 7.19 -52.34 0.89
C ARG A 285 7.16 -53.19 -0.38
N CYS A 286 6.39 -52.75 -1.36
CA CYS A 286 6.35 -53.38 -2.68
C CYS A 286 7.60 -52.96 -3.49
N ASP A 287 8.34 -53.92 -4.04
CA ASP A 287 9.56 -53.63 -4.82
C ASP A 287 9.29 -52.83 -6.10
N SER A 288 8.07 -52.92 -6.66
CA SER A 288 7.71 -52.22 -7.89
C SER A 288 7.22 -50.78 -7.67
N CYS A 289 6.59 -50.47 -6.53
CA CYS A 289 5.97 -49.15 -6.30
C CYS A 289 6.35 -48.46 -4.97
N ASP A 290 7.20 -49.09 -4.17
CA ASP A 290 7.70 -48.64 -2.86
C ASP A 290 6.62 -48.26 -1.82
N GLN A 291 5.36 -48.63 -2.07
CA GLN A 291 4.26 -48.42 -1.13
C GLN A 291 4.24 -49.51 -0.04
N PHE A 292 3.78 -49.15 1.16
CA PHE A 292 3.61 -50.10 2.27
C PHE A 292 2.48 -51.09 2.01
N VAL A 293 2.74 -52.39 2.22
CA VAL A 293 1.78 -53.49 1.99
C VAL A 293 1.80 -54.48 3.16
N CYS A 294 0.64 -54.84 3.72
CA CYS A 294 0.58 -55.80 4.83
C CYS A 294 0.71 -57.24 4.36
N LYS A 295 1.01 -58.17 5.29
CA LYS A 295 1.23 -59.59 4.98
C LYS A 295 0.10 -60.25 4.17
N SER A 296 -1.16 -59.85 4.39
CA SER A 296 -2.32 -60.36 3.65
C SER A 296 -2.42 -59.86 2.20
N HIS A 297 -1.74 -58.75 1.87
CA HIS A 297 -1.77 -58.12 0.56
C HIS A 297 -0.42 -58.23 -0.16
N CYS A 298 0.59 -58.86 0.46
CA CYS A 298 1.84 -59.20 -0.22
C CYS A 298 1.81 -60.66 -0.66
N LYS A 299 2.31 -60.94 -1.87
CA LYS A 299 2.62 -62.31 -2.29
C LYS A 299 4.11 -62.55 -2.05
N LYS A 300 4.43 -63.58 -1.28
CA LYS A 300 5.83 -63.99 -1.07
C LYS A 300 6.22 -64.93 -2.21
N THR A 301 7.18 -64.52 -3.03
CA THR A 301 7.80 -65.38 -4.03
C THR A 301 9.03 -66.04 -3.40
N VAL A 302 9.12 -67.37 -3.47
CA VAL A 302 10.32 -68.12 -3.05
C VAL A 302 11.06 -68.50 -4.32
N GLN A 303 12.31 -68.08 -4.45
CA GLN A 303 13.18 -68.38 -5.58
C GLN A 303 14.48 -69.00 -5.06
N CYS A 304 15.02 -69.99 -5.77
CA CYS A 304 16.37 -70.50 -5.49
C CYS A 304 17.43 -69.57 -6.09
N ASP A 305 18.67 -69.67 -5.61
CA ASP A 305 19.79 -68.82 -6.05
C ASP A 305 20.05 -68.88 -7.56
N THR A 306 19.74 -70.01 -8.21
CA THR A 306 19.85 -70.17 -9.67
C THR A 306 18.73 -69.47 -10.45
N CYS A 307 17.55 -69.27 -9.87
CA CYS A 307 16.43 -68.57 -10.50
C CYS A 307 16.46 -67.05 -10.29
N LEU A 308 17.34 -66.53 -9.42
CA LEU A 308 17.50 -65.09 -9.19
C LEU A 308 18.08 -64.37 -10.41
N TYR A 309 18.88 -65.07 -11.22
CA TYR A 309 19.62 -64.49 -12.36
C TYR A 309 18.85 -64.46 -13.68
N THR A 310 17.66 -65.07 -13.76
CA THR A 310 16.87 -65.11 -15.00
C THR A 310 15.76 -64.05 -15.05
N TYR A 311 15.55 -63.30 -13.96
CA TYR A 311 14.50 -62.27 -13.85
C TYR A 311 15.06 -60.94 -13.33
N THR A 312 16.08 -60.39 -13.98
CA THR A 312 16.27 -58.94 -13.99
C THR A 312 15.46 -58.34 -15.14
N PRO A 313 14.32 -57.69 -14.90
CA PRO A 313 13.73 -56.83 -15.94
C PRO A 313 14.75 -55.73 -16.26
N ILE A 314 15.17 -55.70 -17.52
CA ILE A 314 15.99 -54.64 -18.10
C ILE A 314 15.32 -53.30 -17.75
N LYS A 315 15.93 -52.52 -16.85
CA LYS A 315 15.65 -51.10 -16.74
C LYS A 315 16.13 -50.47 -18.04
N ILE A 316 15.21 -50.25 -18.98
CA ILE A 316 15.47 -49.35 -20.10
C ILE A 316 15.69 -47.97 -19.49
N GLN A 317 16.95 -47.57 -19.36
CA GLN A 317 17.35 -46.18 -19.26
C GLN A 317 17.01 -45.51 -20.61
N CYS A 318 15.90 -44.78 -20.68
CA CYS A 318 15.82 -43.67 -21.63
C CYS A 318 16.54 -42.47 -21.01
N LEU A 319 17.85 -42.44 -21.23
CA LEU A 319 18.65 -41.22 -21.23
C LEU A 319 18.25 -40.42 -22.48
N SER A 320 17.61 -39.26 -22.30
CA SER A 320 17.68 -38.19 -23.29
C SER A 320 18.68 -37.16 -22.76
N PHE A 321 19.90 -37.30 -23.25
CA PHE A 321 20.96 -36.32 -23.17
C PHE A 321 20.58 -35.03 -23.92
N MET A 322 21.15 -33.93 -23.42
CA MET A 322 21.23 -32.61 -24.02
C MET A 322 21.54 -32.62 -25.54
N PHE A 323 20.82 -31.77 -26.27
CA PHE A 323 21.35 -31.11 -27.47
C PHE A 323 21.86 -29.72 -27.06
N ALA A 324 23.18 -29.55 -27.09
CA ALA A 324 23.87 -28.36 -27.62
C ALA A 324 24.53 -28.89 -28.92
N ILE A 325 24.50 -28.25 -30.08
CA ILE A 325 24.92 -26.91 -30.55
C ILE A 325 24.15 -26.70 -31.88
N GLU A 326 23.52 -25.55 -32.15
CA GLU A 326 24.12 -24.37 -32.81
C GLU A 326 23.83 -23.04 -32.10
#